data_AF-A0A4R1IA03-F1
#
_entry.id   AF-A0A4R1IA03-F1
#
_cell.length_a   1.000
_cell.length_b   1.000
_cell.length_c   1.000
_cell.angle_alpha   90.00
_cell.angle_beta   90.00
_cell.angle_gamma   90.00
#
_symmetry.space_group_name_H-M   'P 1'
#
loop_
_entity.id
_entity.type
_entity.pdbx_description
1 polymer ?
#
loop_
_entity_poly.entity_id
_entity_poly.type
_entity_poly.pdbx_seq_one_letter_code
_entity_poly.pdbx_strand_id
1 'polypeptide(L)'
;MKQTGAPSDHSTLEGLDPAGTGRVFWNLGMAALCERAVARGEARLSTTGALVVSTAQSGREISLALVDDAASESGAAPATPAPQAGKEAPAPNSVAPLTRTHFEALKADMLAYVGSRTLFGQDLSVETGPGRGLALRILSEQAWHALSMRHLIRPCAAAEGGEMATRLTVLCAPGFRPTPETHGVAADGALALDPANGLALIAGTARSEVIRAALAHLLVGPLMEQKVLPLEAAATTGPTGNVALFLGGAGTGKSALAGALANGLTDDGVSARIADGALGWGEEGLIALEAGAYARPADLAHSAEAARAARGFAAVLENVALDPASRTPDLTEAASTAASRIILPADPSDGAPHPAMGPPAHLFLLVQDASGALPAIARLNPAQALGHCLSTTDGVPALAECHEPRLRRLLAQHAPSCWLVNTGWVGGAAGTGQRVPPDASRRLVDAAQAGELASGEWRTDPHFGFEVPAALEGVDPGLLDPAQAFASHSDHGAAARRLARWFAAQLARFEAASGEAQGAQPESAQPGMVLAAE
;
A
#
# COMPACT_ATOMS: atom_id res chain seq x y z
N MET A 1 22.00 -6.49 26.99
CA MET A 1 21.00 -7.55 26.68
C MET A 1 21.66 -8.89 26.34
N LYS A 2 21.01 -10.03 26.65
CA LYS A 2 21.45 -11.37 26.17
C LYS A 2 20.89 -11.64 24.76
N GLN A 3 21.73 -12.07 23.83
CA GLN A 3 21.30 -12.34 22.45
C GLN A 3 21.27 -13.84 22.16
N THR A 4 20.29 -14.31 21.39
CA THR A 4 20.12 -15.72 20.99
C THR A 4 19.62 -15.82 19.55
N GLY A 5 20.14 -16.77 18.77
CA GLY A 5 19.90 -16.87 17.32
C GLY A 5 21.14 -16.49 16.51
N ALA A 6 21.12 -16.75 15.21
CA ALA A 6 22.18 -16.33 14.29
C ALA A 6 21.83 -14.95 13.74
N PRO A 7 22.52 -13.88 14.19
CA PRO A 7 22.32 -12.60 13.58
C PRO A 7 23.15 -12.50 12.29
N SER A 8 22.84 -11.53 11.42
CA SER A 8 23.76 -11.14 10.35
C SER A 8 25.11 -10.70 10.96
N ASP A 9 26.25 -10.85 10.27
CA ASP A 9 27.62 -10.54 10.75
C ASP A 9 27.80 -9.09 11.29
N HIS A 10 26.76 -8.25 11.16
CA HIS A 10 26.64 -6.87 11.61
C HIS A 10 25.54 -6.71 12.69
N SER A 11 25.53 -7.58 13.70
CA SER A 11 24.42 -7.76 14.65
C SER A 11 24.35 -6.82 15.84
N THR A 12 25.14 -5.76 15.87
CA THR A 12 25.09 -4.74 16.91
C THR A 12 23.78 -3.95 16.81
N LEU A 13 23.16 -3.58 17.94
CA LEU A 13 21.99 -2.69 18.00
C LEU A 13 22.40 -1.24 17.66
N GLU A 14 23.11 -1.06 16.55
CA GLU A 14 23.74 0.18 16.09
C GLU A 14 22.75 1.34 16.19
N GLY A 15 23.09 2.33 17.03
CA GLY A 15 22.25 3.52 17.27
C GLY A 15 21.03 3.33 18.18
N LEU A 16 20.70 2.09 18.58
CA LEU A 16 19.55 1.76 19.44
C LEU A 16 19.93 1.08 20.75
N ASP A 17 21.21 0.91 21.09
CA ASP A 17 21.71 0.11 22.23
C ASP A 17 20.87 0.25 23.52
N PRO A 18 19.87 -0.63 23.73
CA PRO A 18 18.96 -0.52 24.84
C PRO A 18 19.69 -1.08 26.05
N ALA A 19 20.15 -0.18 26.92
CA ALA A 19 20.78 -0.54 28.17
C ALA A 19 19.82 -1.41 29.01
N GLY A 20 20.25 -2.62 29.38
CA GLY A 20 19.48 -3.46 30.29
C GLY A 20 19.67 -4.98 30.18
N THR A 21 18.87 -5.68 30.99
CA THR A 21 18.91 -7.13 31.23
C THR A 21 18.04 -7.94 30.27
N GLY A 22 17.37 -7.27 29.34
CA GLY A 22 16.49 -7.88 28.34
C GLY A 22 17.18 -8.86 27.40
N ARG A 23 16.38 -9.50 26.55
CA ARG A 23 16.85 -10.52 25.60
C ARG A 23 16.44 -10.18 24.17
N VAL A 24 17.28 -10.53 23.20
CA VAL A 24 16.91 -10.44 21.78
C VAL A 24 17.00 -11.82 21.16
N PHE A 25 15.93 -12.24 20.50
CA PHE A 25 15.88 -13.43 19.65
C PHE A 25 15.99 -13.01 18.19
N TRP A 26 17.10 -13.36 17.55
CA TRP A 26 17.40 -12.98 16.17
C TRP A 26 16.98 -14.06 15.18
N ASN A 27 16.36 -13.62 14.08
CA ASN A 27 16.10 -14.39 12.86
C ASN A 27 15.45 -15.75 13.12
N LEU A 28 14.58 -15.80 14.14
CA LEU A 28 13.83 -17.02 14.44
C LEU A 28 12.98 -17.41 13.23
N GLY A 29 12.96 -18.71 12.95
CA GLY A 29 12.11 -19.29 11.92
C GLY A 29 10.63 -19.29 12.32
N MET A 30 9.79 -19.56 11.32
CA MET A 30 8.33 -19.56 11.42
C MET A 30 7.79 -20.33 12.64
N ALA A 31 8.18 -21.60 12.82
CA ALA A 31 7.71 -22.44 13.92
C ALA A 31 8.09 -21.86 15.30
N ALA A 32 9.34 -21.43 15.47
CA ALA A 32 9.84 -20.87 16.72
C ALA A 32 9.16 -19.54 17.11
N LEU A 33 8.76 -18.74 16.11
CA LEU A 33 7.97 -17.52 16.32
C LEU A 33 6.53 -17.85 16.69
N CYS A 34 5.91 -18.85 16.04
CA CYS A 34 4.56 -19.32 16.35
C CYS A 34 4.46 -19.81 17.80
N GLU A 35 5.38 -20.68 18.21
CA GLU A 35 5.45 -21.21 19.58
C GLU A 35 5.53 -20.09 20.60
N ARG A 36 6.36 -19.07 20.34
CA ARG A 36 6.54 -17.93 21.25
C ARG A 36 5.33 -17.01 21.31
N ALA A 37 4.73 -16.70 20.16
CA ALA A 37 3.52 -15.89 20.12
C ALA A 37 2.39 -16.53 20.93
N VAL A 38 2.21 -17.85 20.79
CA VAL A 38 1.22 -18.60 21.58
C VAL A 38 1.61 -18.68 23.06
N ALA A 39 2.87 -19.02 23.38
CA ALA A 39 3.34 -19.17 24.76
C ALA A 39 3.29 -17.85 25.55
N ARG A 40 3.40 -16.71 24.87
CA ARG A 40 3.32 -15.36 25.44
C ARG A 40 1.90 -14.81 25.47
N GLY A 41 0.91 -15.57 25.00
CA GLY A 41 -0.48 -15.13 24.94
C GLY A 41 -0.77 -14.03 23.91
N GLU A 42 0.14 -13.83 22.95
CA GLU A 42 -0.02 -12.84 21.87
C GLU A 42 -0.99 -13.34 20.79
N ALA A 43 -1.07 -14.66 20.62
CA ALA A 43 -1.86 -15.30 19.58
C ALA A 43 -2.60 -16.54 20.10
N ARG A 44 -3.69 -16.91 19.41
CA ARG A 44 -4.40 -18.18 19.57
C ARG A 44 -4.27 -19.00 18.29
N LEU A 45 -4.10 -20.31 18.40
CA LEU A 45 -4.15 -21.18 17.23
C LEU A 45 -5.60 -21.44 16.78
N SER A 46 -5.78 -21.45 15.46
CA SER A 46 -6.98 -21.99 14.79
C SER A 46 -6.95 -23.52 14.76
N THR A 47 -8.04 -24.13 14.28
CA THR A 47 -8.16 -25.58 14.02
C THR A 47 -7.00 -26.18 13.23
N THR A 48 -6.39 -25.39 12.36
CA THR A 48 -5.42 -25.82 11.35
C THR A 48 -4.04 -25.20 11.56
N GLY A 49 -3.84 -24.51 12.70
CA GLY A 49 -2.53 -23.96 13.09
C GLY A 49 -2.22 -22.56 12.57
N ALA A 50 -3.20 -21.84 12.01
CA ALA A 50 -3.07 -20.40 11.75
C ALA A 50 -3.05 -19.62 13.08
N LEU A 51 -2.28 -18.54 13.15
CA LEU A 51 -2.22 -17.64 14.31
C LEU A 51 -3.31 -16.59 14.19
N VAL A 52 -4.26 -16.60 15.12
CA VAL A 52 -5.25 -15.53 15.28
C VAL A 52 -4.75 -14.55 16.33
N VAL A 53 -4.58 -13.30 15.93
CA VAL A 53 -4.09 -12.21 16.78
C VAL A 53 -5.14 -11.12 16.91
N SER A 54 -5.10 -10.40 18.03
CA SER A 54 -5.92 -9.22 18.27
C SER A 54 -5.03 -8.02 18.48
N THR A 55 -5.45 -6.88 17.94
CA THR A 55 -4.78 -5.59 18.15
C THR A 55 -5.61 -4.65 19.01
N ALA A 56 -6.61 -5.16 19.73
CA ALA A 56 -7.49 -4.39 20.60
C ALA A 56 -6.75 -3.60 21.71
N GLN A 57 -5.53 -3.99 22.03
CA GLN A 57 -4.62 -3.27 22.93
C GLN A 57 -4.06 -1.97 22.34
N SER A 58 -4.21 -1.74 21.03
CA SER A 58 -3.67 -0.56 20.36
C SER A 58 -4.39 0.72 20.79
N GLY A 59 -3.68 1.84 20.76
CA GLY A 59 -4.26 3.18 20.84
C GLY A 59 -5.36 3.33 19.80
N ARG A 60 -6.42 4.07 20.17
CA ARG A 60 -7.56 4.30 19.28
C ARG A 60 -7.19 5.09 18.04
N GLU A 61 -6.27 6.03 18.22
CA GLU A 61 -5.74 6.90 17.19
C GLU A 61 -4.23 6.72 17.11
N ILE A 62 -3.67 6.96 15.92
CA ILE A 62 -2.24 6.81 15.67
C ILE A 62 -1.73 8.09 15.03
N SER A 63 -0.84 8.79 15.71
CA SER A 63 -0.14 9.93 15.14
C SER A 63 0.91 9.45 14.14
N LEU A 64 0.88 9.97 12.93
CA LEU A 64 1.96 9.85 11.96
C LEU A 64 2.80 11.12 12.01
N ALA A 65 4.06 11.00 12.43
CA ALA A 65 4.94 12.13 12.66
C ALA A 65 6.28 11.93 11.93
N LEU A 66 6.80 12.98 11.30
CA LEU A 66 8.05 12.97 10.55
C LEU A 66 9.01 13.99 11.14
N VAL A 67 10.26 13.58 11.37
CA VAL A 67 11.27 14.49 11.90
C VAL A 67 11.53 15.64 10.93
N ASP A 68 11.41 16.86 11.45
CA ASP A 68 11.75 18.10 10.79
C ASP A 68 12.77 18.85 11.65
N ASP A 69 14.01 18.95 11.16
CA ASP A 69 15.11 19.63 11.85
C ASP A 69 14.95 21.16 11.87
N ALA A 70 14.10 21.72 10.99
CA ALA A 70 13.81 23.15 10.96
C ALA A 70 12.64 23.55 11.88
N ALA A 71 11.89 22.57 12.41
CA ALA A 71 10.76 22.83 13.28
C ALA A 71 11.21 23.44 14.62
N SER A 72 10.69 24.62 14.94
CA SER A 72 10.95 25.29 16.23
C SER A 72 10.09 24.68 17.35
N GLU A 73 10.62 24.66 18.58
CA GLU A 73 9.96 24.13 19.80
C GLU A 73 8.76 24.96 20.29
N SER A 74 7.98 25.58 19.39
CA SER A 74 6.76 26.28 19.77
C SER A 74 5.71 25.28 20.25
N GLY A 75 5.73 25.06 21.57
CA GLY A 75 4.75 24.43 22.45
C GLY A 75 3.54 23.73 21.84
N ALA A 76 3.46 22.43 22.14
CA ALA A 76 2.36 21.50 21.91
C ALA A 76 2.10 21.15 20.44
N ALA A 77 2.03 19.83 20.17
CA ALA A 77 1.29 19.32 19.03
C ALA A 77 -0.07 20.03 19.00
N PRO A 78 -0.51 20.58 17.86
CA PRO A 78 -1.81 21.23 17.82
C PRO A 78 -2.85 20.22 18.27
N ALA A 79 -3.41 20.42 19.47
CA ALA A 79 -4.67 19.81 19.82
C ALA A 79 -5.62 20.14 18.67
N THR A 80 -6.23 19.11 18.08
CA THR A 80 -7.20 19.26 16.99
C THR A 80 -8.15 20.39 17.38
N PRO A 81 -8.12 21.56 16.72
CA PRO A 81 -8.96 22.65 17.16
C PRO A 81 -10.41 22.18 16.98
N ALA A 82 -11.26 22.37 17.99
CA ALA A 82 -12.69 22.41 17.73
C ALA A 82 -12.91 23.37 16.55
N PRO A 83 -13.75 23.01 15.55
CA PRO A 83 -13.81 23.74 14.29
C PRO A 83 -14.13 25.22 14.57
N GLN A 84 -13.13 26.08 14.39
CA GLN A 84 -13.34 27.52 14.37
C GLN A 84 -13.88 27.86 13.00
N ALA A 85 -15.03 28.52 12.95
CA ALA A 85 -15.69 28.92 11.72
C ALA A 85 -14.69 29.67 10.80
N GLY A 86 -14.34 29.06 9.67
CA GLY A 86 -13.52 29.69 8.63
C GLY A 86 -12.08 29.17 8.46
N LYS A 87 -11.60 28.19 9.24
CA LYS A 87 -10.36 27.45 8.92
C LYS A 87 -10.65 25.98 8.68
N GLU A 88 -10.29 25.50 7.49
CA GLU A 88 -10.46 24.10 7.08
C GLU A 88 -9.66 23.16 7.98
N ALA A 89 -10.26 22.03 8.34
CA ALA A 89 -9.59 20.98 9.09
C ALA A 89 -8.41 20.43 8.26
N PRO A 90 -7.27 20.07 8.89
CA PRO A 90 -6.20 19.37 8.19
C PRO A 90 -6.75 18.07 7.60
N ALA A 91 -6.25 17.70 6.41
CA ALA A 91 -6.65 16.46 5.76
C ALA A 91 -6.43 15.28 6.73
N PRO A 92 -7.32 14.27 6.75
CA PRO A 92 -7.33 13.20 7.76
C PRO A 92 -6.05 12.33 7.81
N ASN A 93 -5.05 12.59 6.96
CA ASN A 93 -3.79 11.85 6.85
C ASN A 93 -2.54 12.76 6.70
N SER A 94 -2.58 14.02 7.16
CA SER A 94 -1.38 14.89 7.09
C SER A 94 -0.31 14.40 8.08
N VAL A 95 0.89 14.11 7.58
CA VAL A 95 2.07 13.80 8.40
C VAL A 95 2.43 15.03 9.23
N ALA A 96 2.39 14.92 10.56
CA ALA A 96 2.73 16.03 11.43
C ALA A 96 4.26 16.20 11.54
N PRO A 97 4.79 17.43 11.52
CA PRO A 97 6.21 17.64 11.80
C PRO A 97 6.51 17.28 13.26
N LEU A 98 7.66 16.65 13.50
CA LEU A 98 8.17 16.29 14.82
C LEU A 98 9.55 16.92 15.00
N THR A 99 9.77 17.65 16.08
CA THR A 99 11.09 18.20 16.35
C THR A 99 12.08 17.09 16.67
N ARG A 100 13.36 17.29 16.33
CA ARG A 100 14.46 16.38 16.71
C ARG A 100 14.48 16.09 18.21
N THR A 101 14.25 17.11 19.04
CA THR A 101 14.18 16.97 20.51
C THR A 101 13.11 15.96 20.94
N HIS A 102 11.88 16.07 20.42
CA HIS A 102 10.79 15.15 20.76
C HIS A 102 11.05 13.74 20.25
N PHE A 103 11.62 13.59 19.04
CA PHE A 103 11.98 12.28 18.50
C PHE A 103 13.04 11.57 19.34
N GLU A 104 14.11 12.26 19.72
CA GLU A 104 15.16 11.69 20.58
C GLU A 104 14.64 11.37 21.99
N ALA A 105 13.72 12.17 22.54
CA ALA A 105 13.05 11.86 23.80
C ALA A 105 12.21 10.57 23.70
N LEU A 106 11.39 10.45 22.65
CA LEU A 106 10.60 9.24 22.37
C LEU A 106 11.50 8.01 22.20
N LYS A 107 12.58 8.16 21.43
CA LYS A 107 13.58 7.10 21.22
C LYS A 107 14.20 6.67 22.55
N ALA A 108 14.69 7.59 23.36
CA ALA A 108 15.32 7.30 24.63
C ALA A 108 14.38 6.52 25.57
N ASP A 109 13.13 6.97 25.70
CA ASP A 109 12.14 6.33 26.56
C ASP A 109 11.70 4.96 26.04
N MET A 110 11.54 4.81 24.72
CA MET A 110 11.26 3.51 24.11
C MET A 110 12.42 2.54 24.32
N LEU A 111 13.67 2.99 24.20
CA LEU A 111 14.86 2.17 24.45
C LEU A 111 14.95 1.73 25.92
N ALA A 112 14.71 2.64 26.85
CA ALA A 112 14.62 2.31 28.28
C ALA A 112 13.50 1.30 28.55
N TYR A 113 12.34 1.47 27.92
CA TYR A 113 11.22 0.54 28.00
C TYR A 113 11.61 -0.86 27.51
N VAL A 114 12.20 -0.99 26.31
CA VAL A 114 12.56 -2.31 25.78
C VAL A 114 13.79 -2.93 26.45
N GLY A 115 14.64 -2.12 27.11
CA GLY A 115 15.90 -2.53 27.76
C GLY A 115 15.81 -3.73 28.72
N SER A 116 14.65 -3.92 29.37
CA SER A 116 14.38 -5.03 30.29
C SER A 116 13.51 -6.15 29.70
N ARG A 117 13.08 -6.01 28.45
CA ARG A 117 12.09 -6.89 27.81
C ARG A 117 12.75 -7.87 26.83
N THR A 118 11.93 -8.79 26.33
CA THR A 118 12.33 -9.68 25.23
C THR A 118 11.93 -9.04 23.91
N LEU A 119 12.86 -8.96 22.97
CA LEU A 119 12.65 -8.51 21.61
C LEU A 119 12.86 -9.66 20.61
N PHE A 120 12.19 -9.52 19.48
CA PHE A 120 12.31 -10.38 18.30
C PHE A 120 12.86 -9.55 17.16
N GLY A 121 14.09 -9.86 16.76
CA GLY A 121 14.78 -9.22 15.66
C GLY A 121 14.66 -10.04 14.38
N GLN A 122 14.32 -9.38 13.27
CA GLN A 122 14.40 -9.96 11.93
C GLN A 122 15.25 -9.06 11.05
N ASP A 123 16.28 -9.63 10.44
CA ASP A 123 17.07 -9.04 9.38
C ASP A 123 16.49 -9.51 8.04
N LEU A 124 15.98 -8.56 7.27
CA LEU A 124 15.21 -8.77 6.05
C LEU A 124 15.86 -7.96 4.92
N SER A 125 15.54 -8.28 3.67
CA SER A 125 16.01 -7.49 2.53
C SER A 125 14.93 -7.29 1.46
N VAL A 126 15.01 -6.14 0.82
CA VAL A 126 14.25 -5.79 -0.39
C VAL A 126 15.24 -5.71 -1.54
N GLU A 127 15.12 -6.60 -2.51
CA GLU A 127 15.95 -6.59 -3.72
C GLU A 127 15.29 -5.71 -4.78
N THR A 128 16.04 -4.77 -5.36
CA THR A 128 15.56 -3.82 -6.38
C THR A 128 16.22 -4.07 -7.74
N GLY A 129 17.16 -5.00 -7.80
CA GLY A 129 17.88 -5.42 -9.00
C GLY A 129 19.04 -6.35 -8.64
N PRO A 130 19.72 -6.96 -9.61
CA PRO A 130 20.90 -7.77 -9.35
C PRO A 130 21.96 -6.97 -8.58
N GLY A 131 22.36 -7.43 -7.39
CA GLY A 131 23.35 -6.76 -6.54
C GLY A 131 22.87 -5.46 -5.88
N ARG A 132 21.57 -5.14 -5.96
CA ARG A 132 20.95 -3.95 -5.36
C ARG A 132 19.93 -4.36 -4.31
N GLY A 133 20.41 -4.67 -3.11
CA GLY A 133 19.59 -5.00 -1.95
C GLY A 133 19.52 -3.84 -0.95
N LEU A 134 18.34 -3.59 -0.40
CA LEU A 134 18.13 -2.71 0.75
C LEU A 134 17.98 -3.57 2.00
N ALA A 135 18.84 -3.35 2.99
CA ALA A 135 18.82 -4.09 4.24
C ALA A 135 17.82 -3.47 5.22
N LEU A 136 16.93 -4.31 5.75
CA LEU A 136 15.91 -3.94 6.71
C LEU A 136 16.15 -4.66 8.04
N ARG A 137 15.93 -3.96 9.15
CA ARG A 137 15.89 -4.55 10.48
C ARG A 137 14.58 -4.22 11.17
N ILE A 138 13.85 -5.25 11.57
CA ILE A 138 12.66 -5.11 12.42
C ILE A 138 13.01 -5.60 13.82
N LEU A 139 12.81 -4.75 14.81
CA LEU A 139 12.87 -5.10 16.22
C LEU A 139 11.46 -4.96 16.79
N SER A 140 10.87 -6.05 17.29
CA SER A 140 9.54 -6.00 17.90
C SER A 140 9.50 -6.64 19.28
N GLU A 141 8.68 -6.09 20.17
CA GLU A 141 8.34 -6.69 21.47
C GLU A 141 7.52 -7.99 21.34
N GLN A 142 6.80 -8.16 20.22
CA GLN A 142 5.89 -9.30 20.00
C GLN A 142 6.41 -10.22 18.89
N ALA A 143 6.32 -11.53 19.11
CA ALA A 143 6.82 -12.55 18.21
C ALA A 143 6.00 -12.62 16.91
N TRP A 144 4.69 -12.37 16.99
CA TRP A 144 3.85 -12.41 15.79
C TRP A 144 4.15 -11.26 14.82
N HIS A 145 4.56 -10.08 15.27
CA HIS A 145 5.01 -9.00 14.37
C HIS A 145 6.27 -9.43 13.59
N ALA A 146 7.23 -10.06 14.26
CA ALA A 146 8.41 -10.61 13.61
C ALA A 146 8.04 -11.71 12.60
N LEU A 147 7.03 -12.53 12.89
CA LEU A 147 6.49 -13.52 11.96
C LEU A 147 5.85 -12.85 10.74
N SER A 148 4.99 -11.85 10.94
CA SER A 148 4.34 -11.12 9.87
C SER A 148 5.34 -10.47 8.92
N MET A 149 6.39 -9.82 9.45
CA MET A 149 7.40 -9.19 8.62
C MET A 149 8.26 -10.22 7.88
N ARG A 150 8.54 -11.38 8.48
CA ARG A 150 9.21 -12.49 7.80
C ARG A 150 8.37 -13.08 6.66
N HIS A 151 7.05 -13.07 6.78
CA HIS A 151 6.15 -13.51 5.71
C HIS A 151 6.14 -12.53 4.55
N LEU A 152 6.10 -11.23 4.84
CA LEU A 152 6.00 -10.17 3.84
C LEU A 152 7.33 -9.83 3.18
N ILE A 153 8.45 -9.89 3.90
CA ILE A 153 9.76 -9.49 3.38
C ILE A 153 10.72 -10.66 3.49
N ARG A 154 11.53 -10.83 2.45
CA ARG A 154 12.49 -11.93 2.38
C ARG A 154 13.52 -11.80 3.51
N PRO A 155 13.84 -12.90 4.21
CA PRO A 155 15.00 -12.95 5.08
C PRO A 155 16.27 -12.60 4.31
N CYS A 156 17.13 -11.78 4.89
CA CYS A 156 18.43 -11.48 4.28
C CYS A 156 19.25 -12.77 4.21
N ALA A 157 19.77 -13.11 3.02
CA ALA A 157 20.79 -14.14 2.91
C ALA A 157 22.05 -13.65 3.64
N ALA A 158 22.76 -14.51 4.36
CA ALA A 158 24.01 -14.12 5.00
C ALA A 158 24.94 -13.53 3.91
N ALA A 159 25.18 -12.22 3.97
CA ALA A 159 25.96 -11.52 2.96
C ALA A 159 27.40 -12.02 3.04
N GLU A 160 27.88 -12.66 1.97
CA GLU A 160 29.31 -12.88 1.79
C GLU A 160 29.98 -11.53 1.52
N GLY A 161 30.44 -10.85 2.58
CA GLY A 161 31.50 -9.83 2.52
C GLY A 161 31.26 -8.59 1.65
N GLY A 162 30.06 -8.01 1.64
CA GLY A 162 29.76 -6.75 0.95
C GLY A 162 29.82 -5.51 1.85
N GLU A 163 30.19 -4.36 1.26
CA GLU A 163 30.18 -3.03 1.91
C GLU A 163 28.78 -2.63 2.42
N MET A 164 28.77 -1.80 3.46
CA MET A 164 27.63 -1.48 4.32
C MET A 164 26.46 -0.85 3.55
N ALA A 165 25.45 -1.65 3.16
CA ALA A 165 24.18 -1.13 2.65
C ALA A 165 23.48 -0.30 3.73
N THR A 166 22.89 0.84 3.35
CA THR A 166 22.07 1.67 4.25
C THR A 166 21.02 0.79 4.91
N ARG A 167 21.10 0.65 6.24
CA ARG A 167 20.22 -0.22 7.01
C ARG A 167 19.05 0.56 7.57
N LEU A 168 17.86 0.27 7.05
CA LEU A 168 16.63 0.86 7.58
C LEU A 168 16.16 0.04 8.78
N THR A 169 15.79 0.70 9.87
CA THR A 169 15.45 0.06 11.13
C THR A 169 14.06 0.49 11.61
N VAL A 170 13.24 -0.47 12.01
CA VAL A 170 11.94 -0.24 12.65
C VAL A 170 11.96 -0.83 14.06
N LEU A 171 11.69 -0.02 15.07
CA LEU A 171 11.46 -0.47 16.45
C LEU A 171 9.97 -0.39 16.79
N CYS A 172 9.35 -1.54 17.02
CA CYS A 172 7.94 -1.68 17.34
C CYS A 172 7.71 -2.14 18.78
N ALA A 173 7.24 -1.23 19.62
CA ALA A 173 6.91 -1.46 21.03
C ALA A 173 5.41 -1.16 21.28
N PRO A 174 4.49 -2.08 20.91
CA PRO A 174 3.05 -1.91 21.09
C PRO A 174 2.64 -1.67 22.55
N GLY A 175 3.44 -2.13 23.51
CA GLY A 175 3.19 -1.94 24.94
C GLY A 175 3.68 -0.61 25.51
N PHE A 176 4.50 0.16 24.77
CA PHE A 176 4.90 1.50 25.18
C PHE A 176 3.75 2.48 24.91
N ARG A 177 3.52 3.46 25.77
CA ARG A 177 2.52 4.51 25.55
C ARG A 177 3.25 5.85 25.50
N PRO A 178 3.21 6.57 24.37
CA PRO A 178 3.83 7.87 24.31
C PRO A 178 3.02 8.91 25.07
N THR A 179 3.68 9.96 25.52
CA THR A 179 3.11 11.09 26.26
C THR A 179 3.19 12.34 25.38
N PRO A 180 2.08 13.01 25.05
CA PRO A 180 2.09 14.15 24.13
C PRO A 180 3.06 15.26 24.50
N GLU A 181 3.16 15.60 25.79
CA GLU A 181 4.01 16.68 26.27
C GLU A 181 5.51 16.38 26.15
N THR A 182 5.90 15.10 26.21
CA THR A 182 7.30 14.67 26.18
C THR A 182 7.73 14.24 24.78
N HIS A 183 6.83 13.60 24.04
CA HIS A 183 7.13 12.95 22.77
C HIS A 183 6.56 13.67 21.56
N GLY A 184 5.81 14.76 21.75
CA GLY A 184 5.32 15.59 20.64
C GLY A 184 4.29 14.90 19.72
N VAL A 185 3.66 13.82 20.17
CA VAL A 185 2.64 13.06 19.43
C VAL A 185 1.26 13.23 20.05
N ALA A 186 0.22 13.43 19.23
CA ALA A 186 -1.10 13.81 19.73
C ALA A 186 -1.96 12.62 20.21
N ALA A 187 -1.58 11.40 19.86
CA ALA A 187 -2.38 10.20 20.09
C ALA A 187 -1.68 9.16 20.98
N ASP A 188 -2.49 8.24 21.53
CA ASP A 188 -2.04 7.13 22.39
C ASP A 188 -1.19 6.08 21.64
N GLY A 189 -1.17 6.14 20.32
CA GLY A 189 -0.27 5.41 19.44
C GLY A 189 0.49 6.36 18.50
N ALA A 190 1.70 5.98 18.09
CA ALA A 190 2.52 6.80 17.21
C ALA A 190 3.33 5.96 16.25
N LEU A 191 3.50 6.50 15.04
CA LEU A 191 4.55 6.18 14.08
C LEU A 191 5.39 7.44 13.89
N ALA A 192 6.58 7.46 14.47
CA ALA A 192 7.54 8.54 14.31
C ALA A 192 8.65 8.12 13.34
N LEU A 193 8.89 8.93 12.32
CA LEU A 193 9.77 8.64 11.19
C LEU A 193 10.97 9.58 11.19
N ASP A 194 12.17 9.02 11.04
CA ASP A 194 13.42 9.75 10.81
C ASP A 194 14.13 9.15 9.58
N PRO A 195 13.62 9.42 8.35
CA PRO A 195 14.15 8.82 7.12
C PRO A 195 15.61 9.17 6.86
N ALA A 196 16.06 10.35 7.32
CA ALA A 196 17.45 10.79 7.20
C ALA A 196 18.44 9.83 7.88
N ASN A 197 18.04 9.25 9.02
CA ASN A 197 18.83 8.23 9.72
C ASN A 197 18.29 6.81 9.51
N GLY A 198 17.32 6.62 8.61
CA GLY A 198 16.72 5.32 8.32
C GLY A 198 16.01 4.68 9.50
N LEU A 199 15.43 5.45 10.44
CA LEU A 199 14.82 4.92 11.67
C LEU A 199 13.32 5.23 11.74
N ALA A 200 12.53 4.24 12.14
CA ALA A 200 11.13 4.41 12.50
C ALA A 200 10.83 3.83 13.89
N LEU A 201 10.04 4.57 14.67
CA LEU A 201 9.61 4.20 16.02
C LEU A 201 8.09 4.02 16.02
N ILE A 202 7.64 2.84 16.44
CA ILE A 202 6.22 2.51 16.57
C ILE A 202 5.90 2.26 18.03
N ALA A 203 5.01 3.07 18.57
CA ALA A 203 4.58 3.06 19.96
C ALA A 203 3.06 2.94 20.07
N GLY A 204 2.58 2.31 21.15
CA GLY A 204 1.17 2.33 21.52
C GLY A 204 0.24 1.50 20.64
N THR A 205 0.75 0.85 19.59
CA THR A 205 -0.06 0.13 18.61
C THR A 205 0.55 -1.21 18.24
N ALA A 206 -0.28 -2.22 18.14
CA ALA A 206 0.05 -3.55 17.62
C ALA A 206 -0.52 -3.77 16.22
N ARG A 207 -1.05 -2.73 15.57
CA ARG A 207 -1.62 -2.84 14.23
C ARG A 207 -0.53 -3.05 13.18
N SER A 208 -0.57 -4.16 12.45
CA SER A 208 0.52 -4.53 11.54
C SER A 208 0.66 -3.61 10.33
N GLU A 209 -0.42 -2.92 9.93
CA GLU A 209 -0.38 -1.91 8.86
C GLU A 209 0.54 -0.72 9.20
N VAL A 210 0.78 -0.46 10.49
CA VAL A 210 1.67 0.63 10.91
C VAL A 210 3.13 0.26 10.67
N ILE A 211 3.48 -1.03 10.80
CA ILE A 211 4.81 -1.53 10.47
C ILE A 211 5.02 -1.47 8.95
N ARG A 212 4.02 -1.88 8.15
CA ARG A 212 4.05 -1.73 6.68
C ARG A 212 4.18 -0.26 6.26
N ALA A 213 3.43 0.64 6.89
CA ALA A 213 3.53 2.08 6.63
C ALA A 213 4.93 2.62 6.94
N ALA A 214 5.51 2.23 8.09
CA ALA A 214 6.88 2.62 8.44
C ALA A 214 7.89 2.21 7.36
N LEU A 215 7.78 0.97 6.88
CA LEU A 215 8.62 0.46 5.80
C LEU A 215 8.42 1.23 4.49
N ALA A 216 7.17 1.48 4.10
CA ALA A 216 6.86 2.26 2.91
C ALA A 216 7.52 3.65 2.97
N HIS A 217 7.45 4.34 4.11
CA HIS A 217 8.10 5.64 4.28
C HIS A 217 9.63 5.57 4.27
N LEU A 218 10.24 4.61 4.97
CA LEU A 218 11.70 4.48 5.03
C LEU A 218 12.32 4.05 3.69
N LEU A 219 11.59 3.28 2.88
CA LEU A 219 12.07 2.77 1.60
C LEU A 219 12.04 3.82 0.47
N VAL A 220 11.18 4.84 0.55
CA VAL A 220 11.00 5.82 -0.54
C VAL A 220 12.31 6.46 -0.96
N GLY A 221 13.08 7.03 -0.02
CA GLY A 221 14.35 7.70 -0.33
C GLY A 221 15.35 6.78 -1.06
N PRO A 222 15.76 5.65 -0.45
CA PRO A 222 16.68 4.71 -1.07
C PRO A 222 16.19 4.12 -2.40
N LEU A 223 14.88 3.85 -2.54
CA LEU A 223 14.32 3.37 -3.81
C LEU A 223 14.42 4.44 -4.90
N MET A 224 14.11 5.69 -4.58
CA MET A 224 14.19 6.80 -5.52
C MET A 224 15.64 7.08 -5.95
N GLU A 225 16.61 6.98 -5.05
CA GLU A 225 18.06 7.04 -5.36
C GLU A 225 18.45 5.92 -6.34
N GLN A 226 17.89 4.73 -6.16
CA GLN A 226 18.07 3.59 -7.06
C GLN A 226 17.17 3.64 -8.30
N LYS A 227 16.44 4.75 -8.51
CA LYS A 227 15.53 4.96 -9.65
C LYS A 227 14.39 3.95 -9.71
N VAL A 228 13.86 3.54 -8.57
CA VAL A 228 12.69 2.67 -8.46
C VAL A 228 11.55 3.46 -7.83
N LEU A 229 10.41 3.53 -8.51
CA LEU A 229 9.21 4.20 -8.02
C LEU A 229 8.41 3.23 -7.14
N PRO A 230 8.30 3.44 -5.81
CA PRO A 230 7.45 2.60 -4.97
C PRO A 230 5.96 2.88 -5.23
N LEU A 231 5.17 1.82 -5.28
CA LEU A 231 3.74 1.82 -5.59
C LEU A 231 3.01 0.81 -4.69
N GLU A 232 1.85 1.17 -4.17
CA GLU A 232 0.89 0.18 -3.65
C GLU A 232 -0.01 -0.25 -4.81
N ALA A 233 0.19 -1.47 -5.30
CA ALA A 233 -0.34 -1.92 -6.57
C ALA A 233 -0.56 -3.42 -6.59
N ALA A 234 -1.32 -3.89 -7.58
CA ALA A 234 -1.29 -5.29 -7.97
C ALA A 234 -0.74 -5.37 -9.40
N ALA A 235 0.02 -6.41 -9.70
CA ALA A 235 0.52 -6.68 -11.04
C ALA A 235 0.34 -8.15 -11.38
N THR A 236 0.04 -8.43 -12.65
CA THR A 236 0.00 -9.80 -13.14
C THR A 236 0.47 -9.91 -14.58
N THR A 237 0.95 -11.09 -14.96
CA THR A 237 1.19 -11.43 -16.35
C THR A 237 -0.08 -12.03 -16.92
N GLY A 238 -0.71 -11.34 -17.88
CA GLY A 238 -1.90 -11.85 -18.54
C GLY A 238 -1.58 -13.04 -19.46
N PRO A 239 -2.62 -13.69 -20.03
CA PRO A 239 -2.44 -14.88 -20.89
C PRO A 239 -1.46 -14.66 -22.05
N THR A 240 -1.45 -13.44 -22.62
CA THR A 240 -0.56 -13.05 -23.73
C THR A 240 0.91 -12.83 -23.32
N GLY A 241 1.28 -13.05 -22.06
CA GLY A 241 2.60 -12.74 -21.53
C GLY A 241 2.82 -11.26 -21.20
N ASN A 242 1.88 -10.39 -21.55
CA ASN A 242 1.94 -8.96 -21.24
C ASN A 242 1.73 -8.68 -19.75
N VAL A 243 2.51 -7.74 -19.20
CA VAL A 243 2.37 -7.31 -17.81
C VAL A 243 1.27 -6.26 -17.68
N ALA A 244 0.33 -6.51 -16.78
CA ALA A 244 -0.74 -5.60 -16.37
C ALA A 244 -0.47 -5.05 -14.97
N LEU A 245 -0.46 -3.74 -14.81
CA LEU A 245 -0.30 -3.04 -13.54
C LEU A 245 -1.64 -2.38 -13.13
N PHE A 246 -2.09 -2.62 -11.91
CA PHE A 246 -3.32 -2.09 -11.34
C PHE A 246 -3.01 -1.12 -10.20
N LEU A 247 -3.40 0.15 -10.34
CA LEU A 247 -3.30 1.19 -9.32
C LEU A 247 -4.69 1.61 -8.84
N GLY A 248 -4.82 2.04 -7.59
CA GLY A 248 -6.09 2.53 -7.04
C GLY A 248 -6.16 2.44 -5.52
N GLY A 249 -7.17 3.08 -4.92
CA GLY A 249 -7.37 3.10 -3.47
C GLY A 249 -7.65 1.73 -2.85
N ALA A 250 -7.71 1.66 -1.52
CA ALA A 250 -8.08 0.43 -0.82
C ALA A 250 -9.53 0.02 -1.19
N GLY A 251 -9.74 -1.25 -1.52
CA GLY A 251 -11.07 -1.77 -1.84
C GLY A 251 -11.58 -1.51 -3.27
N THR A 252 -10.79 -0.90 -4.15
CA THR A 252 -11.12 -0.74 -5.58
C THR A 252 -11.00 -2.03 -6.41
N GLY A 253 -10.58 -3.15 -5.80
CA GLY A 253 -10.56 -4.46 -6.45
C GLY A 253 -9.27 -4.82 -7.21
N LYS A 254 -8.14 -4.11 -6.96
CA LYS A 254 -6.82 -4.39 -7.58
C LYS A 254 -6.46 -5.88 -7.57
N SER A 255 -6.38 -6.48 -6.38
CA SER A 255 -6.02 -7.89 -6.16
C SER A 255 -6.99 -8.84 -6.85
N ALA A 256 -8.29 -8.54 -6.81
CA ALA A 256 -9.32 -9.37 -7.41
C ALA A 256 -9.27 -9.37 -8.94
N LEU A 257 -8.98 -8.22 -9.57
CA LEU A 257 -8.81 -8.13 -11.03
C LEU A 257 -7.49 -8.75 -11.49
N ALA A 258 -6.39 -8.49 -10.78
CA ALA A 258 -5.10 -9.12 -11.07
C ALA A 258 -5.19 -10.65 -10.97
N GLY A 259 -5.80 -11.18 -9.90
CA GLY A 259 -6.01 -12.62 -9.74
C GLY A 259 -6.98 -13.22 -10.76
N ALA A 260 -8.01 -12.48 -11.19
CA ALA A 260 -8.92 -12.94 -12.23
C ALA A 260 -8.20 -13.09 -13.59
N LEU A 261 -7.36 -12.13 -13.95
CA LEU A 261 -6.60 -12.11 -15.20
C LEU A 261 -5.48 -13.19 -15.22
N ALA A 262 -4.99 -13.58 -14.05
CA ALA A 262 -3.97 -14.61 -13.89
C ALA A 262 -4.49 -16.05 -14.07
N ASN A 263 -5.80 -16.27 -14.23
CA ASN A 263 -6.35 -17.62 -14.35
C ASN A 263 -5.99 -18.27 -15.69
N GLY A 264 -4.99 -19.14 -15.69
CA GLY A 264 -4.59 -19.94 -16.85
C GLY A 264 -3.08 -20.12 -16.96
N LEU A 265 -2.67 -20.78 -18.05
CA LEU A 265 -1.29 -20.75 -18.50
C LEU A 265 -1.14 -19.53 -19.43
N THR A 266 0.00 -18.87 -19.40
CA THR A 266 0.39 -17.95 -20.47
C THR A 266 0.49 -18.72 -21.79
N ASP A 267 0.53 -18.02 -22.92
CA ASP A 267 0.70 -18.61 -24.25
C ASP A 267 1.96 -19.52 -24.35
N ASP A 268 2.95 -19.29 -23.49
CA ASP A 268 4.18 -20.07 -23.37
C ASP A 268 4.07 -21.28 -22.40
N GLY A 269 2.88 -21.56 -21.85
CA GLY A 269 2.66 -22.68 -20.94
C GLY A 269 3.18 -22.46 -19.51
N VAL A 270 3.43 -21.22 -19.11
CA VAL A 270 3.91 -20.86 -17.76
C VAL A 270 2.75 -20.32 -16.94
N SER A 271 2.65 -20.65 -15.65
CA SER A 271 1.64 -20.06 -14.76
C SER A 271 1.79 -18.54 -14.70
N ALA A 272 0.68 -17.81 -14.80
CA ALA A 272 0.68 -16.36 -14.61
C ALA A 272 1.24 -15.99 -13.23
N ARG A 273 2.08 -14.95 -13.19
CA ARG A 273 2.62 -14.40 -11.94
C ARG A 273 1.68 -13.34 -11.39
N ILE A 274 1.51 -13.29 -10.08
CA ILE A 274 0.78 -12.21 -9.39
C ILE A 274 1.71 -11.62 -8.34
N ALA A 275 1.80 -10.30 -8.32
CA ALA A 275 2.40 -9.56 -7.21
C ALA A 275 1.36 -8.57 -6.69
N ASP A 276 1.18 -8.49 -5.37
CA ASP A 276 0.14 -7.69 -4.73
C ASP A 276 0.68 -7.02 -3.47
N GLY A 277 0.36 -5.75 -3.26
CA GLY A 277 0.89 -4.91 -2.18
C GLY A 277 1.98 -3.96 -2.67
N ALA A 278 3.14 -3.96 -2.00
CA ALA A 278 4.22 -3.03 -2.33
C ALA A 278 5.04 -3.49 -3.54
N LEU A 279 5.00 -2.70 -4.62
CA LEU A 279 5.79 -2.89 -5.84
C LEU A 279 6.74 -1.71 -6.07
N GLY A 280 7.82 -1.96 -6.80
CA GLY A 280 8.74 -0.95 -7.31
C GLY A 280 8.72 -0.93 -8.83
N TRP A 281 8.52 0.23 -9.46
CA TRP A 281 8.61 0.39 -10.91
C TRP A 281 9.94 1.05 -11.29
N GLY A 282 10.86 0.24 -11.84
CA GLY A 282 12.17 0.65 -12.30
C GLY A 282 12.26 0.73 -13.84
N GLU A 283 13.45 1.03 -14.36
CA GLU A 283 13.68 1.13 -15.81
C GLU A 283 13.56 -0.22 -16.53
N GLU A 284 13.82 -1.32 -15.80
CA GLU A 284 13.79 -2.70 -16.31
C GLU A 284 12.41 -3.37 -16.15
N GLY A 285 11.51 -2.80 -15.36
CA GLY A 285 10.17 -3.35 -15.13
C GLY A 285 9.69 -3.20 -13.69
N LEU A 286 8.77 -4.08 -13.29
CA LEU A 286 8.19 -4.10 -11.94
C LEU A 286 8.92 -5.09 -11.05
N ILE A 287 9.10 -4.71 -9.79
CA ILE A 287 9.80 -5.49 -8.78
C ILE A 287 8.88 -5.63 -7.57
N ALA A 288 8.71 -6.86 -7.07
CA ALA A 288 7.97 -7.10 -5.84
C ALA A 288 8.84 -6.71 -4.63
N LEU A 289 8.42 -5.67 -3.88
CA LEU A 289 9.12 -5.23 -2.66
C LEU A 289 8.71 -6.10 -1.45
N GLU A 290 7.49 -6.62 -1.49
CA GLU A 290 6.99 -7.67 -0.59
C GLU A 290 6.88 -9.00 -1.35
N ALA A 291 7.17 -10.11 -0.65
CA ALA A 291 7.10 -11.47 -1.18
C ALA A 291 5.86 -12.24 -0.73
N GLY A 292 5.31 -11.90 0.44
CA GLY A 292 4.08 -12.51 0.97
C GLY A 292 2.82 -11.73 0.60
N ALA A 293 1.67 -12.20 1.07
CA ALA A 293 0.39 -11.53 0.85
C ALA A 293 -0.07 -10.78 2.11
N TYR A 294 -0.63 -9.58 1.92
CA TYR A 294 -1.27 -8.76 2.96
C TYR A 294 -2.68 -8.35 2.51
N ALA A 295 -3.67 -9.19 2.80
CA ALA A 295 -5.03 -9.03 2.24
C ALA A 295 -6.10 -8.85 3.33
N ARG A 296 -7.26 -8.31 2.97
CA ARG A 296 -8.46 -8.41 3.83
C ARG A 296 -9.16 -9.74 3.58
N PRO A 297 -9.85 -10.32 4.57
CA PRO A 297 -10.69 -11.50 4.34
C PRO A 297 -11.67 -11.34 3.17
N ALA A 298 -12.28 -10.16 3.05
CA ALA A 298 -13.17 -9.83 1.92
C ALA A 298 -12.48 -9.96 0.55
N ASP A 299 -11.20 -9.61 0.45
CA ASP A 299 -10.44 -9.69 -0.81
C ASP A 299 -10.16 -11.15 -1.20
N LEU A 300 -10.16 -12.09 -0.24
CA LEU A 300 -9.92 -13.52 -0.46
C LEU A 300 -11.20 -14.35 -0.60
N ALA A 301 -12.38 -13.78 -0.33
CA ALA A 301 -13.65 -14.52 -0.26
C ALA A 301 -14.00 -15.28 -1.55
N HIS A 302 -13.44 -14.87 -2.69
CA HIS A 302 -13.67 -15.48 -4.01
C HIS A 302 -12.59 -16.48 -4.43
N SER A 303 -11.54 -16.70 -3.61
CA SER A 303 -10.47 -17.66 -3.90
C SER A 303 -10.48 -18.80 -2.87
N ALA A 304 -10.92 -19.98 -3.31
CA ALA A 304 -10.88 -21.19 -2.49
C ALA A 304 -9.45 -21.56 -2.09
N GLU A 305 -8.47 -21.22 -2.92
CA GLU A 305 -7.05 -21.43 -2.63
C GLU A 305 -6.52 -20.48 -1.58
N ALA A 306 -6.78 -19.18 -1.72
CA ALA A 306 -6.36 -18.21 -0.72
C ALA A 306 -7.06 -18.46 0.63
N ALA A 307 -8.33 -18.87 0.62
CA ALA A 307 -9.04 -19.28 1.83
C ALA A 307 -8.41 -20.53 2.50
N ARG A 308 -7.83 -21.44 1.71
CA ARG A 308 -7.09 -22.61 2.23
C ARG A 308 -5.74 -22.19 2.80
N ALA A 309 -5.01 -21.31 2.11
CA ALA A 309 -3.74 -20.76 2.56
C ALA A 309 -3.90 -19.96 3.87
N ALA A 310 -4.99 -19.18 4.00
CA ALA A 310 -5.37 -18.49 5.24
C ALA A 310 -5.65 -19.44 6.41
N ARG A 311 -5.97 -20.70 6.13
CA ARG A 311 -6.12 -21.75 7.14
C ARG A 311 -4.83 -22.55 7.32
N GLY A 312 -3.76 -22.27 6.60
CA GLY A 312 -2.48 -22.95 6.73
C GLY A 312 -1.78 -22.69 8.06
N PHE A 313 -0.87 -23.59 8.45
CA PHE A 313 -0.01 -23.37 9.59
C PHE A 313 0.76 -22.06 9.44
N ALA A 314 0.84 -21.29 10.54
CA ALA A 314 1.54 -20.02 10.61
C ALA A 314 1.02 -18.87 9.72
N ALA A 315 -0.08 -19.04 8.98
CA ALA A 315 -0.82 -17.89 8.47
C ALA A 315 -1.22 -16.99 9.65
N VAL A 316 -1.11 -15.67 9.50
CA VAL A 316 -1.49 -14.71 10.56
C VAL A 316 -2.83 -14.08 10.20
N LEU A 317 -3.80 -14.24 11.10
CA LEU A 317 -5.17 -13.75 10.99
C LEU A 317 -5.35 -12.64 12.03
N GLU A 318 -5.12 -11.40 11.63
CA GLU A 318 -5.23 -10.21 12.47
C GLU A 318 -6.68 -9.74 12.53
N ASN A 319 -7.23 -9.62 13.75
CA ASN A 319 -8.60 -9.20 14.00
C ASN A 319 -9.66 -9.97 13.20
N VAL A 320 -9.40 -11.26 12.95
CA VAL A 320 -10.36 -12.19 12.33
C VAL A 320 -11.13 -12.90 13.43
N ALA A 321 -12.45 -12.98 13.29
CA ALA A 321 -13.30 -13.67 14.25
C ALA A 321 -12.94 -15.16 14.32
N LEU A 322 -12.88 -15.70 15.54
CA LEU A 322 -12.52 -17.09 15.81
C LEU A 322 -13.55 -17.73 16.72
N ASP A 323 -14.17 -18.82 16.27
CA ASP A 323 -15.08 -19.58 17.10
C ASP A 323 -14.34 -20.13 18.34
N PRO A 324 -14.83 -19.88 19.57
CA PRO A 324 -14.11 -20.25 20.78
C PRO A 324 -14.03 -21.77 21.01
N ALA A 325 -15.02 -22.54 20.53
CA ALA A 325 -15.14 -23.97 20.76
C ALA A 325 -14.46 -24.78 19.65
N SER A 326 -14.82 -24.53 18.40
CA SER A 326 -14.26 -25.21 17.24
C SER A 326 -12.87 -24.68 16.89
N ARG A 327 -12.53 -23.42 17.23
CA ARG A 327 -11.32 -22.71 16.74
C ARG A 327 -11.31 -22.48 15.23
N THR A 328 -12.48 -22.45 14.60
CA THR A 328 -12.59 -22.14 13.17
C THR A 328 -12.61 -20.63 12.95
N PRO A 329 -11.72 -20.08 12.10
CA PRO A 329 -11.77 -18.67 11.75
C PRO A 329 -12.89 -18.42 10.74
N ASP A 330 -13.59 -17.31 10.94
CA ASP A 330 -14.60 -16.80 10.02
C ASP A 330 -13.94 -15.84 9.03
N LEU A 331 -13.80 -16.29 7.78
CA LEU A 331 -13.19 -15.55 6.68
C LEU A 331 -14.23 -14.92 5.76
N THR A 332 -15.50 -14.92 6.15
CA THR A 332 -16.57 -14.33 5.34
C THR A 332 -16.45 -12.81 5.30
N GLU A 333 -16.92 -12.21 4.20
CA GLU A 333 -16.97 -10.75 4.06
C GLU A 333 -17.78 -10.09 5.19
N ALA A 334 -18.88 -10.74 5.61
CA ALA A 334 -19.75 -10.24 6.69
C ALA A 334 -19.06 -10.16 8.05
N ALA A 335 -18.09 -11.02 8.33
CA ALA A 335 -17.30 -11.00 9.56
C ALA A 335 -16.04 -10.12 9.46
N SER A 336 -15.66 -9.71 8.24
CA SER A 336 -14.47 -8.91 7.99
C SER A 336 -14.69 -7.47 8.44
N THR A 337 -13.75 -6.93 9.23
CA THR A 337 -13.73 -5.52 9.60
C THR A 337 -12.69 -4.76 8.76
N ALA A 338 -12.73 -3.42 8.81
CA ALA A 338 -11.69 -2.58 8.19
C ALA A 338 -10.28 -2.85 8.75
N ALA A 339 -10.18 -3.38 9.97
CA ALA A 339 -8.94 -3.74 10.64
C ALA A 339 -8.56 -5.23 10.50
N SER A 340 -9.40 -6.04 9.84
CA SER A 340 -9.12 -7.47 9.67
C SER A 340 -8.11 -7.68 8.54
N ARG A 341 -7.05 -8.43 8.80
CA ARG A 341 -5.99 -8.73 7.82
C ARG A 341 -5.58 -10.20 7.88
N ILE A 342 -5.16 -10.70 6.72
CA ILE A 342 -4.62 -12.04 6.52
C ILE A 342 -3.23 -11.85 5.94
N ILE A 343 -2.23 -12.38 6.65
CA ILE A 343 -0.81 -12.27 6.29
C ILE A 343 -0.30 -13.68 6.02
N LEU A 344 0.14 -13.90 4.78
CA LEU A 344 0.57 -15.21 4.30
C LEU A 344 2.05 -15.14 3.90
N PRO A 345 2.84 -16.20 4.18
CA PRO A 345 4.17 -16.31 3.60
C PRO A 345 4.09 -16.38 2.08
N ALA A 346 5.16 -15.94 1.42
CA ALA A 346 5.38 -16.21 0.00
C ALA A 346 5.28 -17.72 -0.30
N ASP A 347 4.73 -18.09 -1.47
CA ASP A 347 4.71 -19.48 -1.88
C ASP A 347 6.15 -19.95 -2.18
N PRO A 348 6.63 -21.07 -1.62
CA PRO A 348 7.96 -21.61 -1.94
C PRO A 348 8.17 -21.90 -3.44
N SER A 349 7.09 -22.11 -4.19
CA SER A 349 7.10 -22.36 -5.63
C SER A 349 7.24 -21.10 -6.50
N ASP A 350 7.11 -19.89 -5.92
CA ASP A 350 7.26 -18.61 -6.64
C ASP A 350 8.70 -18.30 -7.10
N GLY A 351 9.64 -19.25 -6.94
CA GLY A 351 10.85 -19.38 -7.75
C GLY A 351 11.68 -18.11 -8.04
N ALA A 352 12.87 -18.05 -7.42
CA ALA A 352 13.95 -17.06 -7.57
C ALA A 352 13.75 -15.71 -6.83
N PRO A 353 14.84 -15.13 -6.28
CA PRO A 353 14.82 -13.86 -5.53
C PRO A 353 14.47 -12.63 -6.38
N HIS A 354 14.44 -12.80 -7.70
CA HIS A 354 14.19 -11.78 -8.73
C HIS A 354 12.99 -12.13 -9.62
N PRO A 355 11.74 -12.12 -9.14
CA PRO A 355 10.60 -12.16 -10.02
C PRO A 355 10.34 -10.73 -10.53
N ALA A 356 11.34 -10.09 -11.13
CA ALA A 356 11.10 -8.84 -11.85
C ALA A 356 10.12 -9.18 -12.98
N MET A 357 8.94 -8.59 -12.93
CA MET A 357 8.05 -8.60 -14.08
C MET A 357 8.60 -7.58 -15.07
N GLY A 358 8.47 -7.86 -16.37
CA GLY A 358 8.84 -6.88 -17.39
C GLY A 358 8.09 -5.54 -17.22
N PRO A 359 8.44 -4.53 -18.02
CA PRO A 359 7.70 -3.26 -18.03
C PRO A 359 6.20 -3.50 -18.30
N PRO A 360 5.30 -2.76 -17.63
CA PRO A 360 3.87 -2.92 -17.84
C PRO A 360 3.51 -2.54 -19.29
N ALA A 361 2.80 -3.43 -19.97
CA ALA A 361 2.17 -3.14 -21.27
C ALA A 361 0.82 -2.42 -21.07
N HIS A 362 0.15 -2.68 -19.96
CA HIS A 362 -1.12 -2.07 -19.59
C HIS A 362 -1.06 -1.50 -18.17
N LEU A 363 -1.57 -0.28 -18.01
CA LEU A 363 -1.75 0.40 -16.73
C LEU A 363 -3.25 0.64 -16.50
N PHE A 364 -3.83 -0.05 -15.52
CA PHE A 364 -5.22 0.08 -15.11
C PHE A 364 -5.33 0.93 -13.84
N LEU A 365 -5.95 2.10 -13.96
CA LEU A 365 -6.28 2.99 -12.84
C LEU A 365 -7.70 2.68 -12.37
N LEU A 366 -7.82 2.07 -11.20
CA LEU A 366 -9.09 1.63 -10.63
C LEU A 366 -9.68 2.72 -9.73
N VAL A 367 -10.95 3.05 -9.98
CA VAL A 367 -11.73 3.98 -9.16
C VAL A 367 -13.05 3.36 -8.72
N GLN A 368 -13.59 3.85 -7.61
CA GLN A 368 -14.97 3.59 -7.22
C GLN A 368 -15.75 4.89 -7.28
N ASP A 369 -16.23 5.24 -8.48
CA ASP A 369 -17.00 6.46 -8.65
C ASP A 369 -18.36 6.33 -7.97
N ALA A 370 -18.50 6.97 -6.81
CA ALA A 370 -19.75 7.02 -6.08
C ALA A 370 -20.78 7.97 -6.72
N SER A 371 -20.38 8.81 -7.67
CA SER A 371 -21.27 9.74 -8.38
C SER A 371 -22.00 9.10 -9.55
N GLY A 372 -21.47 8.01 -10.09
CA GLY A 372 -22.01 7.31 -11.25
C GLY A 372 -21.68 7.93 -12.61
N ALA A 373 -20.88 9.00 -12.63
CA ALA A 373 -20.64 9.82 -13.82
C ALA A 373 -19.62 9.22 -14.79
N LEU A 374 -18.66 8.43 -14.29
CA LEU A 374 -17.63 7.79 -15.10
C LEU A 374 -18.13 6.53 -15.80
N PRO A 375 -17.68 6.26 -17.04
CA PRO A 375 -17.93 4.97 -17.70
C PRO A 375 -17.18 3.85 -16.97
N ALA A 376 -17.59 2.61 -17.22
CA ALA A 376 -16.95 1.42 -16.66
C ALA A 376 -15.49 1.26 -17.11
N ILE A 377 -15.16 1.69 -18.33
CA ILE A 377 -13.77 1.79 -18.81
C ILE A 377 -13.58 3.02 -19.70
N ALA A 378 -12.39 3.62 -19.68
CA ALA A 378 -11.94 4.61 -20.65
C ALA A 378 -10.45 4.44 -20.96
N ARG A 379 -10.03 4.76 -22.18
CA ARG A 379 -8.63 4.86 -22.59
C ARG A 379 -8.12 6.26 -22.28
N LEU A 380 -6.99 6.32 -21.58
CA LEU A 380 -6.31 7.55 -21.20
C LEU A 380 -5.07 7.74 -22.07
N ASN A 381 -4.80 8.99 -22.45
CA ASN A 381 -3.45 9.36 -22.89
C ASN A 381 -2.50 9.49 -21.67
N PRO A 382 -1.17 9.54 -21.87
CA PRO A 382 -0.22 9.61 -20.75
C PRO A 382 -0.42 10.80 -19.81
N ALA A 383 -0.85 11.96 -20.32
CA ALA A 383 -1.10 13.15 -19.50
C ALA A 383 -2.34 12.98 -18.62
N GLN A 384 -3.41 12.38 -19.16
CA GLN A 384 -4.61 12.04 -18.41
C GLN A 384 -4.33 10.98 -17.34
N ALA A 385 -3.54 9.95 -17.66
CA ALA A 385 -3.12 8.93 -16.69
C ALA A 385 -2.32 9.53 -15.53
N LEU A 386 -1.36 10.40 -15.85
CA LEU A 386 -0.56 11.12 -14.86
C LEU A 386 -1.46 12.00 -13.96
N GLY A 387 -2.31 12.84 -14.56
CA GLY A 387 -3.22 13.72 -13.80
C GLY A 387 -4.16 12.95 -12.89
N HIS A 388 -4.65 11.79 -13.35
CA HIS A 388 -5.49 10.92 -12.54
C HIS A 388 -4.74 10.31 -11.35
N CYS A 389 -3.52 9.80 -11.56
CA CYS A 389 -2.67 9.30 -10.47
C CYS A 389 -2.44 10.38 -9.40
N LEU A 390 -2.16 11.62 -9.81
CA LEU A 390 -1.91 12.74 -8.88
C LEU A 390 -3.18 13.18 -8.13
N SER A 391 -4.36 12.98 -8.71
CA SER A 391 -5.63 13.45 -8.13
C SER A 391 -6.33 12.46 -7.22
N THR A 392 -6.04 11.15 -7.34
CA THR A 392 -6.83 10.07 -6.71
C THR A 392 -6.06 9.20 -5.75
N THR A 393 -4.76 9.43 -5.56
CA THR A 393 -3.98 8.67 -4.58
C THR A 393 -4.45 9.01 -3.18
N ASP A 394 -5.32 8.15 -2.63
CA ASP A 394 -5.69 8.12 -1.22
C ASP A 394 -4.43 8.03 -0.35
N GLY A 395 -3.89 9.18 0.05
CA GLY A 395 -3.07 9.31 1.25
C GLY A 395 -1.75 8.55 1.28
N VAL A 396 -1.08 8.32 0.16
CA VAL A 396 0.38 8.14 0.18
C VAL A 396 1.01 9.49 -0.18
N PRO A 397 1.51 10.27 0.80
CA PRO A 397 2.19 11.55 0.56
C PRO A 397 3.36 11.44 -0.42
N ALA A 398 3.87 10.23 -0.65
CA ALA A 398 5.02 9.99 -1.49
C ALA A 398 4.76 10.22 -2.99
N LEU A 399 3.52 10.06 -3.50
CA LEU A 399 3.27 10.23 -4.94
C LEU A 399 3.32 11.69 -5.41
N ALA A 400 3.23 12.64 -4.48
CA ALA A 400 3.12 14.05 -4.80
C ALA A 400 4.48 14.63 -5.26
N GLU A 401 5.42 14.94 -4.38
CA GLU A 401 6.53 15.83 -4.79
C GLU A 401 7.72 15.11 -5.43
N CYS A 402 8.04 13.88 -5.00
CA CYS A 402 9.20 13.15 -5.53
C CYS A 402 8.86 12.19 -6.68
N HIS A 403 7.62 11.72 -6.77
CA HIS A 403 7.26 10.64 -7.68
C HIS A 403 6.76 11.12 -9.04
N GLU A 404 6.18 12.32 -9.16
CA GLU A 404 5.64 12.82 -10.44
C GLU A 404 6.67 12.78 -11.59
N PRO A 405 7.91 13.30 -11.42
CA PRO A 405 8.88 13.30 -12.51
C PRO A 405 9.28 11.87 -12.90
N ARG A 406 9.32 10.96 -11.91
CA ARG A 406 9.67 9.56 -12.11
C ARG A 406 8.54 8.80 -12.80
N LEU A 407 7.30 8.98 -12.38
CA LEU A 407 6.12 8.39 -13.01
C LEU A 407 5.98 8.88 -14.45
N ARG A 408 6.12 10.19 -14.69
CA ARG A 408 6.12 10.77 -16.05
C ARG A 408 7.20 10.12 -16.92
N ARG A 409 8.41 9.97 -16.41
CA ARG A 409 9.52 9.31 -17.12
C ARG A 409 9.20 7.85 -17.44
N LEU A 410 8.67 7.08 -16.49
CA LEU A 410 8.33 5.67 -16.68
C LEU A 410 7.19 5.50 -17.70
N LEU A 411 6.15 6.34 -17.62
CA LEU A 411 5.07 6.39 -18.62
C LEU A 411 5.61 6.70 -20.03
N ALA A 412 6.54 7.64 -20.15
CA ALA A 412 7.15 7.98 -21.45
C ALA A 412 8.09 6.87 -21.97
N GLN A 413 8.85 6.23 -21.07
CA GLN A 413 9.83 5.21 -21.43
C GLN A 413 9.18 3.88 -21.83
N HIS A 414 8.18 3.43 -21.07
CA HIS A 414 7.53 2.13 -21.28
C HIS A 414 6.25 2.23 -22.12
N ALA A 415 5.67 3.43 -22.23
CA ALA A 415 4.47 3.71 -23.03
C ALA A 415 3.33 2.69 -22.85
N PRO A 416 2.91 2.36 -21.61
CA PRO A 416 1.81 1.43 -21.39
C PRO A 416 0.50 1.99 -21.96
N SER A 417 -0.36 1.08 -22.43
CA SER A 417 -1.76 1.43 -22.67
C SER A 417 -2.44 1.75 -21.34
N CYS A 418 -2.87 2.99 -21.17
CA CYS A 418 -3.45 3.47 -19.92
C CYS A 418 -4.97 3.42 -19.95
N TRP A 419 -5.56 2.87 -18.89
CA TRP A 419 -6.99 2.62 -18.76
C TRP A 419 -7.51 3.18 -17.44
N LEU A 420 -8.65 3.86 -17.46
CA LEU A 420 -9.44 4.16 -16.28
C LEU A 420 -10.54 3.12 -16.17
N VAL A 421 -10.62 2.40 -15.04
CA VAL A 421 -11.65 1.36 -14.82
C VAL A 421 -12.46 1.73 -13.59
N ASN A 422 -13.76 1.96 -13.79
CA ASN A 422 -14.69 2.23 -12.72
C ASN A 422 -15.27 0.91 -12.19
N THR A 423 -14.97 0.60 -10.93
CA THR A 423 -15.48 -0.54 -10.16
C THR A 423 -16.53 -0.12 -9.13
N GLY A 424 -16.93 1.16 -9.16
CA GLY A 424 -17.96 1.77 -8.34
C GLY A 424 -19.34 1.64 -9.00
N TRP A 425 -19.97 2.79 -9.26
CA TRP A 425 -21.32 2.88 -9.80
C TRP A 425 -21.33 3.55 -11.17
N VAL A 426 -22.36 3.26 -11.97
CA VAL A 426 -22.68 3.91 -13.24
C VAL A 426 -24.18 4.23 -13.28
N GLY A 427 -24.55 5.31 -13.95
CA GLY A 427 -25.97 5.67 -14.16
C GLY A 427 -26.66 6.33 -12.98
N GLY A 428 -25.90 6.69 -11.94
CA GLY A 428 -26.42 7.35 -10.75
C GLY A 428 -25.50 7.16 -9.55
N ALA A 429 -25.75 7.92 -8.49
CA ALA A 429 -25.00 7.80 -7.26
C ALA A 429 -25.31 6.46 -6.55
N ALA A 430 -24.46 6.07 -5.58
CA ALA A 430 -24.73 4.89 -4.76
C ALA A 430 -26.17 4.93 -4.17
N GLY A 431 -26.97 3.91 -4.49
CA GLY A 431 -28.38 3.80 -4.10
C GLY A 431 -29.39 4.09 -5.23
N THR A 432 -29.00 4.85 -6.26
CA THR A 432 -29.82 5.06 -7.47
C THR A 432 -29.18 4.49 -8.73
N GLY A 433 -27.85 4.50 -8.82
CA GLY A 433 -27.09 3.90 -9.91
C GLY A 433 -26.82 2.41 -9.71
N GLN A 434 -26.36 1.78 -10.78
CA GLN A 434 -25.97 0.37 -10.78
C GLN A 434 -24.50 0.23 -10.41
N ARG A 435 -24.19 -0.63 -9.44
CA ARG A 435 -22.80 -1.02 -9.17
C ARG A 435 -22.28 -1.82 -10.36
N VAL A 436 -21.08 -1.49 -10.84
CA VAL A 436 -20.46 -2.22 -11.96
C VAL A 436 -20.29 -3.69 -11.56
N PRO A 437 -20.89 -4.65 -12.29
CA PRO A 437 -20.77 -6.07 -11.95
C PRO A 437 -19.30 -6.53 -12.03
N PRO A 438 -18.81 -7.32 -11.06
CA PRO A 438 -17.43 -7.81 -11.10
C PRO A 438 -17.06 -8.54 -12.39
N ASP A 439 -18.00 -9.31 -12.96
CA ASP A 439 -17.79 -10.02 -14.23
C ASP A 439 -17.67 -9.07 -15.43
N ALA A 440 -18.38 -7.94 -15.41
CA ALA A 440 -18.22 -6.90 -16.42
C ALA A 440 -16.84 -6.22 -16.31
N SER A 441 -16.38 -5.90 -15.10
CA SER A 441 -15.03 -5.35 -14.88
C SER A 441 -13.94 -6.30 -15.35
N ARG A 442 -14.07 -7.62 -15.08
CA ARG A 442 -13.15 -8.65 -15.57
C ARG A 442 -13.11 -8.69 -17.09
N ARG A 443 -14.28 -8.78 -17.73
CA ARG A 443 -14.42 -8.78 -19.19
C ARG A 443 -13.78 -7.56 -19.86
N LEU A 444 -13.92 -6.38 -19.26
CA LEU A 444 -13.33 -5.13 -19.75
C LEU A 444 -11.79 -5.14 -19.67
N VAL A 445 -11.24 -5.63 -18.55
CA VAL A 445 -9.79 -5.79 -18.37
C VAL A 445 -9.23 -6.85 -19.32
N ASP A 446 -9.93 -7.99 -19.47
CA ASP A 446 -9.55 -9.05 -20.39
C ASP A 446 -9.54 -8.54 -21.84
N ALA A 447 -10.57 -7.79 -22.27
CA ALA A 447 -10.65 -7.18 -23.59
C ALA A 447 -9.50 -6.22 -23.88
N ALA A 448 -9.13 -5.41 -22.88
CA ALA A 448 -8.03 -4.48 -22.97
C ALA A 448 -6.69 -5.21 -23.12
N GLN A 449 -6.47 -6.27 -22.32
CA GLN A 449 -5.26 -7.09 -22.33
C GLN A 449 -5.11 -7.92 -23.61
N ALA A 450 -6.22 -8.47 -24.12
CA ALA A 450 -6.27 -9.25 -25.34
C ALA A 450 -6.19 -8.40 -26.62
N GLY A 451 -6.23 -7.06 -26.48
CA GLY A 451 -6.19 -6.14 -27.61
C GLY A 451 -7.50 -6.02 -28.39
N GLU A 452 -8.61 -6.60 -27.89
CA GLU A 452 -9.93 -6.50 -28.54
C GLU A 452 -10.38 -5.04 -28.68
N LEU A 453 -10.05 -4.22 -27.70
CA LEU A 453 -10.37 -2.78 -27.73
C LEU A 453 -9.55 -2.01 -28.78
N ALA A 454 -8.45 -2.55 -29.32
CA ALA A 454 -7.56 -1.80 -30.22
C ALA A 454 -8.21 -1.36 -31.54
N SER A 455 -9.22 -2.09 -32.03
CA SER A 455 -9.85 -1.87 -33.35
C SER A 455 -11.30 -1.37 -33.30
N GLY A 456 -11.85 -1.15 -32.10
CA GLY A 456 -13.24 -0.72 -31.92
C GLY A 456 -13.50 0.75 -32.27
N GLU A 457 -14.78 1.10 -32.41
CA GLU A 457 -15.21 2.50 -32.47
C GLU A 457 -15.12 3.15 -31.09
N TRP A 458 -14.61 4.38 -31.06
CA TRP A 458 -14.38 5.15 -29.84
C TRP A 458 -15.17 6.46 -29.87
N ARG A 459 -15.71 6.85 -28.71
CA ARG A 459 -16.27 8.19 -28.48
C ARG A 459 -15.36 8.96 -27.53
N THR A 460 -15.19 10.26 -27.76
CA THR A 460 -14.56 11.14 -26.77
C THR A 460 -15.61 11.58 -25.76
N ASP A 461 -15.29 11.46 -24.47
CA ASP A 461 -16.17 11.94 -23.41
C ASP A 461 -16.19 13.48 -23.39
N PRO A 462 -17.37 14.13 -23.40
CA PRO A 462 -17.48 15.58 -23.51
C PRO A 462 -17.07 16.33 -22.23
N HIS A 463 -16.96 15.65 -21.08
CA HIS A 463 -16.62 16.28 -19.81
C HIS A 463 -15.16 16.05 -19.42
N PHE A 464 -14.61 14.88 -19.73
CA PHE A 464 -13.28 14.48 -19.31
C PHE A 464 -12.26 14.37 -20.46
N GLY A 465 -12.74 14.30 -21.71
CA GLY A 465 -11.89 14.25 -22.91
C GLY A 465 -11.13 12.94 -23.14
N PHE A 466 -11.36 11.90 -22.33
CA PHE A 466 -10.82 10.56 -22.57
C PHE A 466 -11.66 9.81 -23.62
N GLU A 467 -11.15 8.69 -24.11
CA GLU A 467 -11.86 7.86 -25.09
C GLU A 467 -12.59 6.70 -24.42
N VAL A 468 -13.82 6.43 -24.84
CA VAL A 468 -14.67 5.36 -24.31
C VAL A 468 -15.07 4.44 -25.46
N PRO A 469 -14.99 3.11 -25.32
CA PRO A 469 -15.39 2.23 -26.41
C PRO A 469 -16.91 2.31 -26.60
N ALA A 470 -17.36 2.32 -27.87
CA ALA A 470 -18.78 2.43 -28.19
C ALA A 470 -19.58 1.18 -27.77
N ALA A 471 -18.96 0.01 -27.87
CA ALA A 471 -19.55 -1.27 -27.47
C ALA A 471 -18.45 -2.29 -27.15
N LEU A 472 -18.78 -3.29 -26.33
CA LEU A 472 -17.97 -4.49 -26.13
C LEU A 472 -18.90 -5.68 -25.92
N GLU A 473 -18.67 -6.77 -26.66
CA GLU A 473 -19.48 -7.99 -26.52
C GLU A 473 -19.40 -8.55 -25.09
N GLY A 474 -20.55 -8.87 -24.50
CA GLY A 474 -20.66 -9.36 -23.12
C GLY A 474 -20.65 -8.25 -22.07
N VAL A 475 -20.66 -6.97 -22.46
CA VAL A 475 -20.79 -5.82 -21.55
C VAL A 475 -22.02 -5.00 -21.93
N ASP A 476 -22.81 -4.62 -20.93
CA ASP A 476 -23.98 -3.77 -21.10
C ASP A 476 -23.56 -2.37 -21.64
N PRO A 477 -24.12 -1.91 -22.77
CA PRO A 477 -23.85 -0.58 -23.32
C PRO A 477 -24.07 0.57 -22.31
N GLY A 478 -25.00 0.43 -21.37
CA GLY A 478 -25.24 1.42 -20.31
C GLY A 478 -24.07 1.61 -19.35
N LEU A 479 -23.17 0.61 -19.25
CA LEU A 479 -21.93 0.72 -18.49
C LEU A 479 -20.86 1.52 -19.25
N LEU A 480 -20.93 1.54 -20.58
CA LEU A 480 -20.01 2.29 -21.45
C LEU A 480 -20.54 3.71 -21.75
N ASP A 481 -21.85 3.93 -21.69
CA ASP A 481 -22.47 5.25 -21.81
C ASP A 481 -23.30 5.61 -20.57
N PRO A 482 -22.67 6.19 -19.53
CA PRO A 482 -23.36 6.57 -18.31
C PRO A 482 -24.54 7.52 -18.55
N ALA A 483 -24.51 8.36 -19.59
CA ALA A 483 -25.57 9.32 -19.85
C ALA A 483 -26.91 8.63 -20.16
N GLN A 484 -26.87 7.46 -20.80
CA GLN A 484 -28.05 6.63 -21.07
C GLN A 484 -28.59 5.93 -19.82
N ALA A 485 -27.73 5.70 -18.84
CA ALA A 485 -28.09 5.02 -17.60
C ALA A 485 -28.67 5.97 -16.54
N PHE A 486 -28.44 7.29 -16.65
CA PHE A 486 -29.09 8.29 -15.79
C PHE A 486 -30.55 8.53 -16.18
N ALA A 487 -31.36 8.95 -15.19
CA ALA A 487 -32.76 9.34 -15.41
C ALA A 487 -32.92 10.50 -16.42
N SER A 488 -31.95 11.42 -16.48
CA SER A 488 -31.87 12.46 -17.49
C SER A 488 -30.42 12.80 -17.86
N HIS A 489 -30.20 13.24 -19.10
CA HIS A 489 -28.89 13.69 -19.56
C HIS A 489 -28.40 14.93 -18.79
N SER A 490 -29.32 15.74 -18.25
CA SER A 490 -28.99 16.90 -17.44
C SER A 490 -28.38 16.50 -16.09
N ASP A 491 -28.93 15.44 -15.47
CA ASP A 491 -28.44 14.92 -14.20
C ASP A 491 -27.03 14.33 -14.34
N HIS A 492 -26.80 13.57 -15.41
CA HIS A 492 -25.47 13.07 -15.76
C HIS A 492 -24.48 14.23 -15.94
N GLY A 493 -24.82 15.23 -16.76
CA GLY A 493 -23.95 16.38 -16.99
C GLY A 493 -23.64 17.18 -15.72
N ALA A 494 -24.60 17.32 -14.80
CA ALA A 494 -24.38 17.95 -13.50
C ALA A 494 -23.45 17.14 -12.60
N ALA A 495 -23.59 15.81 -12.59
CA ALA A 495 -22.69 14.91 -11.87
C ALA A 495 -21.27 14.94 -12.43
N ALA A 496 -21.12 14.82 -13.75
CA ALA A 496 -19.85 14.86 -14.44
C ALA A 496 -19.11 16.19 -14.23
N ARG A 497 -19.78 17.34 -14.37
CA ARG A 497 -19.18 18.66 -14.08
C ARG A 497 -18.74 18.84 -12.62
N ARG A 498 -19.49 18.26 -11.67
CA ARG A 498 -19.08 18.29 -10.25
C ARG A 498 -17.83 17.46 -10.03
N LEU A 499 -17.78 16.25 -10.60
CA LEU A 499 -16.61 15.38 -10.50
C LEU A 499 -15.38 15.99 -11.19
N ALA A 500 -15.54 16.54 -12.39
CA ALA A 500 -14.46 17.20 -13.11
C ALA A 500 -13.88 18.41 -12.35
N ARG A 501 -14.74 19.22 -11.71
CA ARG A 501 -14.29 20.31 -10.83
C ARG A 501 -13.53 19.81 -9.60
N TRP A 502 -13.95 18.68 -9.02
CA TRP A 502 -13.23 18.07 -7.91
C TRP A 502 -11.83 17.62 -8.33
N PHE A 503 -11.71 16.95 -9.49
CA PHE A 503 -10.41 16.56 -10.06
C PHE A 503 -9.50 17.77 -10.30
N ALA A 504 -10.01 18.82 -10.94
CA ALA A 504 -9.26 20.05 -11.17
C ALA A 504 -8.78 20.70 -9.86
N ALA A 505 -9.61 20.69 -8.81
CA ALA A 505 -9.23 21.21 -7.51
C ALA A 505 -8.13 20.37 -6.83
N GLN A 506 -8.15 19.04 -6.97
CA GLN A 506 -7.07 18.18 -6.45
C GLN A 506 -5.74 18.44 -7.17
N LEU A 507 -5.78 18.52 -8.50
CA LEU A 507 -4.58 18.79 -9.29
C LEU A 507 -3.99 20.16 -8.98
N ALA A 508 -4.82 21.20 -8.84
CA ALA A 508 -4.36 22.54 -8.47
C ALA A 508 -3.70 22.58 -7.08
N ARG A 509 -4.24 21.84 -6.11
CA ARG A 509 -3.61 21.69 -4.77
C ARG A 509 -2.24 21.03 -4.88
N PHE A 510 -2.13 20.02 -5.73
CA PHE A 510 -0.87 19.32 -5.97
C PHE A 510 0.18 20.23 -6.63
N GLU A 511 -0.20 20.99 -7.66
CA GLU A 511 0.68 21.95 -8.34
C GLU A 511 1.17 23.05 -7.39
N ALA A 512 0.28 23.55 -6.52
CA ALA A 512 0.64 24.55 -5.52
C ALA A 512 1.69 24.02 -4.52
N ALA A 513 1.50 22.80 -3.99
CA ALA A 513 2.47 22.17 -3.09
C ALA A 513 3.83 21.94 -3.77
N SER A 514 3.81 21.45 -5.01
CA SER A 514 5.03 21.18 -5.78
C SER A 514 5.80 22.45 -6.16
N GLY A 515 5.09 23.55 -6.42
CA GLY A 515 5.67 24.85 -6.76
C GLY A 515 6.33 25.56 -5.56
N GLU A 516 5.85 25.33 -4.34
CA GLU A 516 6.49 25.83 -3.11
C GLU A 516 7.79 25.05 -2.77
N ALA A 517 7.85 23.76 -3.13
CA ALA A 517 9.04 22.93 -2.94
C ALA A 517 10.18 23.22 -3.95
N GLN A 518 9.86 23.76 -5.13
CA GLN A 518 10.82 24.08 -6.18
C GLN A 518 11.05 25.59 -6.31
N GLY A 519 12.03 26.11 -5.58
CA GLY A 519 12.65 27.41 -5.90
C GLY A 519 13.48 27.35 -7.19
N ALA A 520 12.87 27.09 -8.35
CA ALA A 520 13.49 27.16 -9.67
C ALA A 520 12.43 27.23 -10.79
N GLN A 521 12.74 27.95 -11.87
CA GLN A 521 11.84 28.43 -12.92
C GLN A 521 10.97 27.33 -13.60
N PRO A 522 9.72 27.66 -14.00
CA PRO A 522 8.84 26.73 -14.69
C PRO A 522 9.21 26.64 -16.18
N GLU A 523 9.72 25.50 -16.63
CA GLU A 523 9.60 25.10 -18.04
C GLU A 523 8.25 24.41 -18.26
N SER A 524 7.52 24.94 -19.23
CA SER A 524 6.11 24.71 -19.52
C SER A 524 5.78 23.27 -19.93
N ALA A 525 4.95 22.59 -19.13
CA ALA A 525 4.11 21.49 -19.59
C ALA A 525 2.87 21.38 -18.68
N GLN A 526 1.79 22.07 -19.05
CA GLN A 526 0.48 21.98 -18.38
C GLN A 526 -0.04 20.54 -18.40
N PRO A 527 -0.42 19.92 -17.27
CA PRO A 527 -1.15 18.66 -17.25
C PRO A 527 -2.62 18.93 -17.61
N GLY A 528 -2.97 18.69 -18.88
CA GLY A 528 -4.30 18.95 -19.41
C GLY A 528 -5.34 17.90 -19.03
N MET A 529 -6.18 18.21 -18.03
CA MET A 529 -7.62 17.94 -18.17
C MET A 529 -8.23 19.18 -18.81
N VAL A 530 -8.47 19.16 -20.12
CA VAL A 530 -9.27 20.21 -20.75
C VAL A 530 -10.70 20.01 -20.25
N LEU A 531 -11.12 20.78 -19.25
CA LEU A 531 -12.54 21.05 -19.04
C LEU A 531 -13.04 21.63 -20.36
N ALA A 532 -13.87 20.89 -21.08
CA ALA A 532 -14.55 21.45 -22.25
C ALA A 532 -15.23 22.75 -21.81
N ALA A 533 -14.81 23.86 -22.42
CA ALA A 533 -15.31 25.19 -22.13
C ALA A 533 -16.83 25.25 -22.37
N GLU A 534 -17.50 26.09 -21.59
CA GLU A 534 -18.95 26.33 -21.58
C GLU A 534 -19.61 26.48 -22.95
#